data_AF-A0A355A2Z5-F1
#
_entry.id   AF-A0A355A2Z5-F1
#
_cell.length_a   1.000
_cell.length_b   1.000
_cell.length_c   1.000
_cell.angle_alpha   90.00
_cell.angle_beta   90.00
_cell.angle_gamma   90.00
#
_symmetry.space_group_name_H-M   'P 1'
#
loop_
_entity.id
_entity.type
_entity.pdbx_description
1 polymer ?
#
loop_
_entity_poly.entity_id
_entity_poly.type
_entity_poly.pdbx_seq_one_letter_code
_entity_poly.pdbx_strand_id
1 'polypeptide(L)' 'QDVAMPDYALFSVGLQYKFNDVLSCSLDAENITNAVYEIHKNYPMPKRNFQFNLSYHY' A
#
# COMPACT_ATOMS: atom_id res chain seq x y z
N GLN A 1 12.41 28.60 4.21
CA GLN A 1 11.54 28.48 3.01
C GLN A 1 10.79 27.17 3.15
N ASP A 2 9.50 27.27 3.45
CA ASP A 2 8.59 26.13 3.48
C ASP A 2 8.46 25.63 2.03
N VAL A 3 9.04 24.46 1.75
CA VAL A 3 8.94 23.87 0.41
C VAL A 3 7.56 23.25 0.34
N ALA A 4 6.62 23.96 -0.30
CA ALA A 4 5.30 23.41 -0.58
C ALA A 4 5.49 22.11 -1.38
N MET A 5 5.17 20.98 -0.77
CA MET A 5 5.23 19.69 -1.42
C MET A 5 4.10 19.60 -2.45
N PRO A 6 4.36 19.03 -3.64
CA PRO A 6 3.33 18.86 -4.64
C PRO A 6 2.23 17.93 -4.12
N ASP A 7 0.98 18.27 -4.42
CA ASP A 7 -0.15 17.39 -4.15
C ASP A 7 0.05 16.05 -4.87
N TYR A 8 -0.12 14.95 -4.12
CA TYR A 8 -0.03 13.59 -4.63
C TYR A 8 -1.32 12.83 -4.34
N ALA A 9 -1.78 12.05 -5.31
CA ALA A 9 -2.92 11.17 -5.17
C ALA A 9 -2.44 9.71 -5.11
N LEU A 10 -2.67 9.07 -3.97
CA LEU A 10 -2.35 7.67 -3.75
C LEU A 10 -3.62 6.85 -3.80
N PHE A 11 -3.58 5.79 -4.60
CA PHE A 11 -4.66 4.82 -4.71
C PHE A 11 -4.16 3.50 -4.18
N SER A 12 -4.95 2.89 -3.29
CA SER A 12 -4.71 1.58 -2.73
C SER A 12 -5.94 0.71 -2.99
N VAL A 13 -5.70 -0.56 -3.28
CA VAL A 13 -6.75 -1.57 -3.46
C VAL A 13 -6.41 -2.80 -2.64
N GLY A 14 -7.40 -3.29 -1.90
CA GLY A 14 -7.27 -4.49 -1.08
C GLY A 14 -8.32 -5.51 -1.49
N LEU A 15 -7.90 -6.75 -1.71
CA LEU A 15 -8.76 -7.90 -1.90
C LEU A 15 -8.55 -8.84 -0.71
N GLN A 16 -9.62 -9.08 0.04
CA GLN A 16 -9.59 -10.02 1.16
C GLN A 16 -10.50 -11.20 0.84
N TYR A 17 -9.98 -12.41 1.01
CA TYR A 17 -10.70 -13.64 0.79
C TYR A 17 -10.53 -14.58 1.98
N LYS A 18 -11.64 -14.89 2.66
CA LYS A 18 -11.67 -15.85 3.76
C LYS A 18 -12.09 -17.20 3.19
N PHE A 19 -11.18 -18.18 3.18
CA PHE A 19 -11.49 -19.53 2.70
C PHE A 19 -12.39 -20.27 3.71
N ASN A 20 -12.09 -20.15 4.99
CA ASN A 20 -12.85 -20.70 6.11
C ASN A 20 -12.45 -19.97 7.41
N ASP A 21 -12.96 -20.41 8.57
CA ASP A 21 -12.67 -19.76 9.86
C ASP A 21 -11.20 -19.83 10.30
N VAL A 22 -10.42 -20.69 9.66
CA VAL A 22 -9.04 -21.03 10.02
C VAL A 22 -8.05 -20.45 9.00
N LEU A 23 -8.46 -20.22 7.75
CA LEU A 23 -7.59 -19.78 6.65
C LEU A 23 -8.18 -18.57 5.93
N SER A 24 -7.39 -17.50 5.87
CA SER A 24 -7.70 -16.29 5.10
C SER A 24 -6.50 -15.80 4.32
N CYS A 25 -6.77 -15.15 3.20
CA CYS A 25 -5.77 -14.50 2.37
C CYS A 25 -6.16 -13.05 2.14
N SER A 26 -5.20 -12.14 2.15
CA SER A 26 -5.35 -10.78 1.63
C SER A 26 -4.30 -10.49 0.58
N LEU A 27 -4.69 -9.70 -0.41
CA LEU A 27 -3.81 -9.12 -1.39
C LEU A 27 -4.07 -7.62 -1.39
N ASP A 28 -3.06 -6.87 -0.98
CA ASP A 28 -3.12 -5.43 -0.83
C ASP A 28 -2.10 -4.82 -1.79
N ALA A 29 -2.56 -3.89 -2.63
CA ALA A 29 -1.72 -3.15 -3.55
C ALA A 29 -1.80 -1.67 -3.19
N GLU A 30 -0.68 -1.11 -2.80
CA GLU A 30 -0.53 0.30 -2.42
C GLU A 30 0.16 1.06 -3.55
N ASN A 31 -0.23 2.32 -3.73
CA ASN A 31 0.32 3.20 -4.75
C ASN A 31 0.22 2.57 -6.17
N ILE A 32 -0.98 2.13 -6.54
CA ILE A 32 -1.22 1.42 -7.82
C ILE A 32 -0.90 2.28 -9.05
N THR A 33 -0.99 3.60 -8.91
CA THR A 33 -0.64 4.60 -9.93
C THR A 33 0.87 4.82 -10.04
N ASN A 34 1.68 4.15 -9.21
CA ASN A 34 3.13 4.26 -9.19
C ASN A 34 3.60 5.73 -9.04
N ALA A 35 2.86 6.50 -8.25
CA ALA A 35 3.16 7.90 -7.98
C ALA A 35 4.47 7.99 -7.20
N VAL A 36 5.37 8.88 -7.65
CA VAL A 36 6.58 9.22 -6.91
C VAL A 36 6.25 10.39 -6.02
N TYR A 37 6.36 10.20 -4.72
CA TYR A 37 6.02 11.22 -3.73
C TYR A 37 7.02 11.21 -2.58
N GLU A 38 7.12 12.35 -1.91
CA GLU A 38 8.00 12.57 -0.77
C GLU A 38 7.16 13.21 0.33
N ILE A 39 7.11 12.58 1.51
CA ILE A 39 6.47 13.16 2.71
C ILE A 39 7.48 14.05 3.45
N HIS A 40 8.78 13.74 3.33
CA HIS A 40 9.88 14.55 3.83
C HIS A 40 10.83 14.85 2.69
N LYS A 41 11.35 16.08 2.64
CA LYS A 41 12.28 16.52 1.59
C LYS A 41 13.50 15.58 1.55
N ASN A 42 13.82 15.07 0.35
CA ASN A 42 14.89 14.08 0.11
C ASN A 42 14.66 12.69 0.74
N TYR A 43 13.42 12.37 1.13
CA TYR A 43 13.05 11.03 1.55
C TYR A 43 11.99 10.45 0.58
N PRO A 44 12.43 9.77 -0.49
CA PRO A 44 11.51 9.18 -1.46
C PRO A 44 10.74 8.03 -0.82
N MET A 45 9.41 8.12 -0.87
CA MET A 45 8.56 7.05 -0.38
C MET A 45 8.55 5.84 -1.34
N PRO A 46 8.16 4.67 -0.82
CA PRO A 46 7.98 3.49 -1.65
C PRO A 46 7.04 3.79 -2.83
N LYS A 47 7.43 3.27 -3.98
CA LYS A 47 6.63 3.30 -5.21
C LYS A 47 5.44 2.34 -5.07
N ARG A 48 5.03 1.69 -6.15
CA ARG A 48 4.01 0.64 -6.09
C ARG A 48 4.48 -0.52 -5.21
N ASN A 49 3.69 -0.85 -4.19
CA ASN A 49 3.96 -1.94 -3.27
C ASN A 49 2.83 -2.97 -3.33
N PHE A 50 3.18 -4.25 -3.28
CA PHE A 50 2.23 -5.35 -3.26
C PHE A 50 2.51 -6.21 -2.03
N GLN A 51 1.47 -6.42 -1.23
CA GLN A 51 1.52 -7.23 -0.05
C GLN A 51 0.56 -8.40 -0.25
N PHE A 52 1.09 -9.61 -0.11
CA PHE A 52 0.30 -10.82 -0.08
C PHE A 52 0.39 -11.38 1.34
N ASN A 53 -0.74 -11.54 2.00
CA ASN A 53 -0.82 -12.08 3.34
C ASN A 53 -1.65 -13.36 3.33
N LEU A 54 -1.09 -14.43 3.89
CA LEU A 54 -1.80 -15.67 4.15
C LEU A 54 -1.82 -15.87 5.67
N SER A 55 -3.01 -15.81 6.25
CA SER A 55 -3.21 -15.99 7.68
C SER A 55 -3.86 -17.35 7.95
N TYR A 56 -3.29 -18.08 8.90
CA TYR A 56 -3.78 -19.35 9.39
C TYR A 56 -3.96 -19.28 10.90
N HIS A 57 -5.18 -19.54 11.39
CA HIS A 57 -5.56 -19.51 12.80
C HIS A 57 -5.86 -20.93 13.27
N TYR A 58 -4.98 -21.50 14.09
CA TYR A 58 -5.14 -22.82 14.73
C TYR A 58 -5.79 -22.70 16.11
#